data_AF-A0A9W9PVS7-F1
#
_entry.id   AF-A0A9W9PVS7-F1
#
_cell.length_a   1.000
_cell.length_b   1.000
_cell.length_c   1.000
_cell.angle_alpha   90.00
_cell.angle_beta   90.00
_cell.angle_gamma   90.00
#
_symmetry.space_group_name_H-M   'P 1'
#
loop_
_entity.id
_entity.type
_entity.pdbx_description
1 polymer ?
#
loop_
_entity_poly.entity_id
_entity_poly.type
_entity_poly.pdbx_seq_one_letter_code
_entity_poly.pdbx_strand_id
1 'polypeptide(L)'
;MASITGTENHLPKLSRFITTHDADAKAVFHKGLSEDMPVSVVDGYGYTFCLAYATNKFPVRIQEEEDVHTYSEYLANPPAWSACLERFAA
;
A
#
# COMPACT_ATOMS: atom_id res chain seq x y z
N MET A 1 2.50 -17.19 31.70
CA MET A 1 1.98 -17.38 30.32
C MET A 1 1.52 -16.02 29.82
N ALA A 2 2.43 -15.21 29.30
CA ALA A 2 2.08 -13.90 28.74
C ALA A 2 1.61 -14.11 27.30
N SER A 3 0.33 -13.84 27.05
CA SER A 3 -0.27 -13.84 25.72
C SER A 3 0.32 -12.66 24.94
N ILE A 4 1.10 -12.93 23.90
CA ILE A 4 1.69 -11.90 23.03
C ILE A 4 0.62 -11.48 22.02
N THR A 5 -0.36 -10.68 22.44
CA THR A 5 -1.21 -9.89 21.54
C THR A 5 -0.48 -8.58 21.24
N GLY A 6 0.62 -8.67 20.49
CA GLY A 6 1.46 -7.54 20.15
C GLY A 6 1.05 -6.91 18.83
N THR A 7 -0.05 -6.16 18.81
CA THR A 7 -0.43 -5.27 17.69
C THR A 7 0.03 -3.84 17.95
N GLU A 8 1.13 -3.63 18.69
CA GLU A 8 1.68 -2.30 18.93
C GLU A 8 3.01 -2.16 18.21
N ASN A 9 2.95 -1.64 16.99
CA ASN A 9 4.14 -1.13 16.34
C ASN A 9 4.38 0.30 16.86
N HIS A 10 5.47 0.53 17.60
CA HIS A 10 5.82 1.85 18.15
C HIS A 10 6.37 2.83 17.11
N LEU A 11 6.30 2.47 15.83
CA LEU A 11 6.69 3.34 14.74
C LEU A 11 5.60 4.38 14.44
N PRO A 12 5.97 5.59 13.97
CA PRO A 12 5.01 6.59 13.53
C PRO A 12 4.09 6.06 12.44
N LYS A 13 2.82 6.49 12.46
CA LYS A 13 1.87 6.20 11.37
C LYS A 13 2.37 6.82 10.08
N LEU A 14 2.29 6.06 8.98
CA LEU A 14 2.65 6.53 7.66
C LEU A 14 1.47 7.23 6.99
N SER A 15 1.72 8.43 6.49
CA SER A 15 0.80 9.17 5.63
C SER A 15 1.25 9.08 4.17
N ARG A 16 0.31 8.96 3.25
CA ARG A 16 0.51 8.84 1.82
C ARG A 16 -0.16 10.02 1.12
N PHE A 17 0.62 10.71 0.29
CA PHE A 17 0.13 11.77 -0.58
C PHE A 17 0.44 11.40 -2.03
N ILE A 18 -0.60 11.34 -2.87
CA ILE A 18 -0.49 11.02 -4.30
C ILE A 18 -0.77 12.30 -5.08
N THR A 19 0.03 12.59 -6.11
CA THR A 19 -0.17 13.72 -7.01
C THR A 19 -0.78 13.25 -8.33
N THR A 20 -1.73 14.02 -8.87
CA THR A 20 -2.40 13.82 -10.16
C THR A 20 -2.45 15.14 -10.94
N HIS A 21 -3.07 15.17 -12.11
CA HIS A 21 -3.28 16.38 -12.91
C HIS A 21 -4.77 16.74 -12.98
N ASP A 22 -5.10 18.02 -12.86
CA ASP A 22 -6.46 18.50 -13.08
C ASP A 22 -6.75 18.75 -14.58
N ALA A 23 -7.97 19.22 -14.89
CA ALA A 23 -8.38 19.54 -16.27
C ALA A 23 -7.55 20.68 -16.90
N ASP A 24 -6.87 21.51 -16.10
CA ASP A 24 -5.94 22.55 -16.55
C ASP A 24 -4.50 22.03 -16.69
N ALA A 25 -4.28 20.72 -16.56
CA ALA A 25 -2.97 20.07 -16.54
C ALA A 25 -2.05 20.53 -15.39
N LYS A 26 -2.61 21.03 -14.28
CA LYS A 26 -1.84 21.41 -13.08
C LYS A 26 -1.64 20.21 -12.18
N ALA A 27 -0.47 20.11 -11.57
CA ALA A 27 -0.19 19.12 -10.54
C ALA A 27 -0.99 19.43 -9.27
N VAL A 28 -1.85 18.50 -8.85
CA VAL A 28 -2.73 18.60 -7.68
C VAL A 28 -2.66 17.32 -6.85
N PHE A 29 -3.08 17.35 -5.59
CA PHE A 29 -3.18 16.12 -4.78
C PHE A 29 -4.45 15.34 -5.15
N HIS A 30 -4.29 14.04 -5.35
CA HIS A 30 -5.39 13.11 -5.54
C HIS A 30 -6.14 12.90 -4.22
N LYS A 31 -7.48 12.99 -4.27
CA LYS A 31 -8.35 12.97 -3.08
C LYS A 31 -9.22 11.71 -2.95
N GLY A 32 -9.10 10.76 -3.88
CA GLY A 32 -9.93 9.55 -3.90
C GLY A 32 -9.54 8.47 -2.88
N LEU A 33 -8.31 8.51 -2.37
CA LEU A 33 -7.80 7.60 -1.35
C LEU A 33 -7.50 8.36 -0.05
N SER A 34 -7.72 7.71 1.09
CA SER A 34 -7.32 8.27 2.39
C SER A 34 -5.81 8.55 2.42
N GLU A 35 -5.41 9.61 3.10
CA GLU A 35 -4.00 9.92 3.36
C GLU A 35 -3.39 8.96 4.39
N ASP A 36 -4.22 8.35 5.24
CA ASP A 36 -3.75 7.30 6.16
C ASP A 36 -3.43 6.02 5.38
N MET A 37 -2.21 5.50 5.60
CA MET A 37 -1.76 4.28 4.94
C MET A 37 -2.34 3.04 5.66
N PRO A 38 -3.03 2.14 4.94
CA PRO A 38 -3.53 0.91 5.54
C PRO A 38 -2.35 0.00 5.91
N VAL A 39 -2.46 -0.58 7.10
CA VAL A 39 -1.46 -1.44 7.70
C VAL A 39 -1.98 -2.87 7.70
N SER A 40 -1.20 -3.80 7.15
CA SER A 40 -1.51 -5.22 7.14
C SER A 40 -0.60 -5.96 8.11
N VAL A 41 -1.18 -6.70 9.04
CA VAL A 41 -0.43 -7.59 9.95
C VAL A 41 -0.41 -8.97 9.33
N VAL A 42 0.79 -9.56 9.20
CA VAL A 42 0.94 -10.94 8.77
C VAL A 42 0.96 -11.82 10.02
N ASP A 43 -0.14 -12.56 10.21
CA ASP A 43 -0.32 -13.45 11.35
C ASP A 43 0.76 -14.54 11.38
N GLY A 44 1.26 -14.85 12.58
CA GLY A 44 2.25 -15.91 12.81
C GLY A 44 3.66 -15.42 13.18
N TYR A 45 4.05 -14.21 12.75
CA TYR A 45 5.42 -13.71 12.94
C TYR A 45 5.52 -12.27 13.48
N GLY A 46 4.38 -11.59 13.69
CA GLY A 46 4.36 -10.24 14.25
C GLY A 46 4.89 -9.15 13.32
N TYR A 47 4.98 -9.44 12.01
CA TYR A 47 5.40 -8.46 11.02
C TYR A 47 4.24 -7.59 10.57
N THR A 48 4.53 -6.30 10.46
CA THR A 48 3.59 -5.27 10.03
C THR A 48 4.07 -4.70 8.70
N PHE A 49 3.23 -4.77 7.67
CA PHE A 49 3.54 -4.31 6.32
C PHE A 49 2.59 -3.20 5.88
N CYS A 50 3.10 -2.31 5.04
CA CYS A 50 2.32 -1.25 4.40
C CYS A 50 2.67 -1.22 2.91
N LEU A 51 1.66 -1.22 2.04
CA LEU A 51 1.88 -1.12 0.59
C LEU A 51 1.90 0.36 0.16
N ALA A 52 3.08 0.91 -0.10
CA ALA A 52 3.24 2.33 -0.42
C ALA A 52 2.70 2.72 -1.82
N TYR A 53 3.13 2.02 -2.88
CA TYR A 53 2.62 2.20 -4.24
C TYR A 53 2.98 0.97 -5.11
N ALA A 54 2.09 0.54 -5.99
CA ALA A 54 2.34 -0.59 -6.89
C ALA A 54 1.58 -0.43 -8.20
N THR A 55 2.23 -0.81 -9.30
CA THR A 55 1.68 -0.80 -10.65
C THR A 55 2.01 -2.14 -11.32
N ASN A 56 1.27 -2.50 -12.37
CA ASN A 56 1.36 -3.82 -12.99
C ASN A 56 1.81 -3.80 -14.47
N LYS A 57 2.10 -2.62 -15.01
CA LYS A 57 2.47 -2.41 -16.41
C LYS A 57 3.67 -1.48 -16.49
N PHE A 58 4.49 -1.72 -17.52
CA PHE A 58 5.57 -0.83 -17.91
C PHE A 58 5.53 -0.61 -19.44
N PRO A 59 5.51 0.65 -19.93
CA PRO A 59 5.41 1.89 -19.17
C PRO A 59 4.05 2.02 -18.46
N VAL A 60 4.06 2.63 -17.27
CA VAL A 60 2.83 2.89 -16.51
C VAL A 60 2.01 3.98 -17.20
N ARG A 61 0.69 3.81 -17.22
CA ARG A 61 -0.23 4.85 -17.70
C ARG A 61 -0.75 5.64 -16.49
N ILE A 62 -0.39 6.92 -16.46
CA ILE A 62 -0.80 7.89 -15.43
C ILE A 62 -2.01 8.74 -15.86
N GLN A 63 -2.43 8.59 -17.12
CA GLN A 63 -3.62 9.25 -17.65
C GLN A 63 -4.85 8.59 -17.04
N GLU A 64 -5.89 9.40 -16.80
CA GLU A 64 -7.16 8.92 -16.23
C GLU A 64 -6.99 8.19 -14.88
N GLU A 65 -5.85 8.41 -14.21
CA GLU A 65 -5.53 7.80 -12.91
C GLU A 65 -5.53 6.25 -12.94
N GLU A 66 -5.21 5.63 -14.09
CA GLU A 66 -5.18 4.17 -14.26
C GLU A 66 -4.22 3.48 -13.27
N ASP A 67 -3.10 4.14 -12.95
CA ASP A 67 -2.14 3.68 -11.96
C ASP A 67 -2.69 3.73 -10.53
N VAL A 68 -3.42 4.80 -10.18
CA VAL A 68 -4.10 4.92 -8.88
C VAL A 68 -5.20 3.87 -8.75
N HIS A 69 -5.94 3.61 -9.84
CA HIS A 69 -6.95 2.55 -9.85
C HIS A 69 -6.32 1.18 -9.60
N THR A 70 -5.27 0.83 -10.35
CA THR A 70 -4.53 -0.43 -10.17
C THR A 70 -3.99 -0.56 -8.74
N TYR A 71 -3.42 0.52 -8.21
CA TYR A 71 -2.94 0.55 -6.83
C TYR A 71 -4.07 0.34 -5.81
N SER A 72 -5.23 0.98 -6.01
CA SER A 72 -6.39 0.82 -5.14
C SER A 72 -6.90 -0.63 -5.11
N GLU A 73 -6.84 -1.32 -6.25
CA GLU A 73 -7.16 -2.75 -6.32
C GLU A 73 -6.18 -3.60 -5.51
N TYR A 74 -4.89 -3.28 -5.54
CA TYR A 74 -3.88 -3.97 -4.72
C TYR A 74 -3.96 -3.65 -3.23
N LEU A 75 -4.56 -2.53 -2.83
CA LEU A 75 -4.89 -2.29 -1.43
C LEU A 75 -6.03 -3.18 -0.94
N ALA A 76 -7.04 -3.43 -1.80
CA ALA A 76 -8.18 -4.28 -1.46
C ALA A 76 -7.86 -5.78 -1.59
N ASN A 77 -7.12 -6.14 -2.65
CA ASN A 77 -6.73 -7.50 -3.01
C ASN A 77 -5.20 -7.55 -3.17
N PRO A 78 -4.47 -7.59 -2.05
CA PRO A 78 -3.02 -7.63 -2.08
C PRO A 78 -2.53 -8.84 -2.89
N PRO A 79 -1.62 -8.63 -3.86
CA PRO A 79 -1.14 -9.70 -4.71
C PRO A 79 -0.29 -10.68 -3.92
N ALA A 80 -0.24 -11.95 -4.34
CA ALA A 80 0.43 -13.03 -3.62
C ALA A 80 1.93 -12.75 -3.30
N TRP A 81 2.60 -11.84 -4.01
CA TRP A 81 3.98 -11.44 -3.71
C TRP A 81 4.13 -10.56 -2.46
N SER A 82 3.05 -9.91 -2.00
CA SER A 82 3.02 -9.31 -0.66
C SER A 82 3.03 -10.38 0.44
N ALA A 83 2.62 -11.62 0.12
CA ALA A 83 2.77 -12.80 0.98
C ALA A 83 4.04 -13.64 0.67
N CYS A 84 4.70 -13.44 -0.48
CA CYS A 84 5.80 -14.27 -0.97
C CYS A 84 7.20 -13.83 -0.50
N LEU A 85 7.31 -13.25 0.69
CA LEU A 85 8.60 -13.06 1.37
C LEU A 85 8.86 -14.10 2.47
N GLU A 86 7.96 -15.07 2.65
CA GLU A 86 8.19 -16.28 3.45
C GLU A 86 8.32 -17.54 2.61
N ARG A 87 9.38 -17.62 1.80
CA ARG A 87 10.02 -18.92 1.56
C ARG A 87 11.49 -18.79 1.17
N PHE A 88 12.31 -18.40 2.14
CA PHE A 88 13.69 -18.87 2.22
C PHE A 88 13.86 -19.65 3.51
N ALA A 89 13.45 -20.92 3.45
CA ALA A 89 13.85 -21.95 4.41
C ALA A 89 14.01 -23.27 3.66
N ALA A 90 15.24 -23.50 3.19
CA ALA A 90 15.98 -24.76 3.26
C ALA A 90 17.41 -24.50 2.76
#